data_AF-A0A928Z5Y5-F1
#
_entry.id   AF-A0A928Z5Y5-F1
#
_cell.length_a   1.000
_cell.length_b   1.000
_cell.length_c   1.000
_cell.angle_alpha   90.00
_cell.angle_beta   90.00
_cell.angle_gamma   90.00
#
_symmetry.space_group_name_H-M   'P 1'
#
loop_
_entity.id
_entity.type
_entity.pdbx_description
1 polymer ?
#
loop_
_entity_poly.entity_id
_entity_poly.type
_entity_poly.pdbx_seq_one_letter_code
_entity_poly.pdbx_strand_id
1 'polypeptide(L)'
;MVSDEIGMKLHDRSTIGESLTPTEQTELEAWYAEQDQAEATMFIPSDQSLPDIATLQQQIDQTLAQLATNVQKLQQITQENIHLSQENASLKQQLDNRRSA
;
A
#
# COMPACT_ATOMS: atom_id res chain seq x y z
N MET A 1 -21.98 -19.60 -28.36
CA MET A 1 -21.76 -18.25 -27.82
C MET A 1 -22.51 -17.30 -28.70
N VAL A 2 -23.47 -16.57 -28.12
CA VAL A 2 -24.17 -15.49 -28.82
C VAL A 2 -23.18 -14.33 -28.88
N SER A 3 -22.95 -13.77 -30.07
CA SER A 3 -22.06 -12.60 -30.20
C SER A 3 -22.69 -11.40 -29.51
N ASP A 4 -21.89 -10.53 -28.89
CA ASP A 4 -22.37 -9.32 -28.21
C ASP A 4 -23.22 -8.42 -29.12
N GLU A 5 -22.90 -8.37 -30.43
CA GLU A 5 -23.70 -7.62 -31.40
C GLU A 5 -25.11 -8.19 -31.60
N ILE A 6 -25.29 -9.50 -31.43
CA ILE A 6 -26.59 -10.18 -31.55
C ILE A 6 -27.36 -10.01 -30.24
N GLY A 7 -26.71 -10.21 -29.09
CA GLY A 7 -27.30 -9.98 -27.77
C GLY A 7 -27.86 -8.56 -27.62
N MET A 8 -27.09 -7.54 -28.02
CA MET A 8 -27.51 -6.14 -27.96
C MET A 8 -28.73 -5.85 -28.86
N LYS A 9 -28.77 -6.42 -30.08
CA LYS A 9 -29.92 -6.24 -30.99
C LYS A 9 -31.19 -6.89 -30.47
N LEU A 10 -31.07 -8.07 -29.84
CA LEU A 10 -32.21 -8.75 -29.22
C LEU A 10 -32.69 -8.02 -27.97
N HIS A 11 -31.77 -7.46 -27.17
CA HIS A 11 -32.07 -6.60 -26.04
C HIS A 11 -32.86 -5.35 -26.46
N ASP A 12 -32.40 -4.64 -27.50
CA ASP A 12 -33.07 -3.46 -28.02
C ASP A 12 -34.50 -3.79 -28.50
N ARG A 13 -34.65 -4.86 -29.28
CA ARG A 13 -35.97 -5.31 -29.77
C ARG A 13 -36.90 -5.68 -28.62
N SER A 14 -36.39 -6.38 -27.60
CA SER A 14 -37.16 -6.71 -26.39
C SER A 14 -37.61 -5.46 -25.64
N THR A 15 -36.72 -4.47 -25.48
CA THR A 15 -36.98 -3.23 -24.73
C THR A 15 -37.95 -2.30 -25.45
N ILE A 16 -37.94 -2.32 -26.78
CA ILE A 16 -38.90 -1.58 -27.63
C ILE A 16 -40.28 -2.27 -27.66
N GLY A 17 -40.39 -3.51 -27.14
CA GLY A 17 -41.63 -4.27 -27.03
C GLY A 17 -41.95 -5.14 -28.24
N GLU A 18 -40.97 -5.42 -29.10
CA GLU A 18 -41.15 -6.40 -30.17
C GLU A 18 -41.22 -7.82 -29.59
N SER A 19 -42.10 -8.65 -30.17
CA SER A 19 -42.19 -10.06 -29.80
C SER A 19 -41.01 -10.83 -30.40
N LEU A 20 -40.11 -11.28 -29.54
CA LEU A 20 -39.03 -12.21 -29.89
C LEU A 20 -39.61 -13.62 -30.09
N THR A 21 -39.05 -14.37 -31.03
CA THR A 21 -39.34 -15.79 -31.19
C THR A 21 -38.80 -16.57 -29.98
N PRO A 22 -39.33 -17.78 -29.68
CA PRO A 22 -38.85 -18.59 -28.56
C PRO A 22 -37.34 -18.88 -28.61
N THR A 23 -36.79 -19.03 -29.82
CA THR A 23 -35.36 -19.23 -30.04
C THR A 23 -34.55 -17.98 -29.70
N GLU A 24 -34.99 -16.80 -30.20
CA GLU A 24 -34.35 -15.51 -29.90
C GLU A 24 -34.41 -15.18 -28.40
N GLN A 25 -35.51 -15.55 -27.73
CA GLN A 25 -35.63 -15.37 -26.28
C GLN A 25 -34.62 -16.23 -25.51
N THR A 26 -34.41 -17.47 -25.94
CA THR A 26 -33.40 -18.36 -25.36
C THR A 26 -31.98 -17.81 -25.58
N GLU A 27 -31.71 -17.24 -26.76
CA GLU A 27 -30.43 -16.59 -27.07
C GLU A 27 -30.20 -15.33 -26.22
N LEU A 28 -31.24 -14.52 -25.99
CA LEU A 28 -31.18 -13.35 -25.14
C LEU A 28 -30.95 -13.72 -23.66
N GLU A 29 -31.64 -14.75 -23.15
CA GLU A 29 -31.45 -15.27 -21.79
C GLU A 29 -30.03 -15.82 -21.59
N ALA A 30 -29.49 -16.53 -22.58
CA ALA A 30 -28.11 -17.02 -22.53
C ALA A 30 -27.09 -15.87 -22.51
N TRP A 31 -27.35 -14.79 -23.27
CA TRP A 31 -26.50 -13.60 -23.26
C TRP A 31 -26.56 -12.86 -21.92
N TYR A 32 -27.75 -12.68 -21.32
CA TYR A 32 -27.85 -12.11 -19.98
C TYR A 32 -27.13 -12.95 -18.93
N ALA A 33 -27.25 -14.28 -18.99
CA ALA A 33 -26.54 -15.16 -18.06
C ALA A 33 -25.00 -15.02 -18.18
N GLU A 34 -24.48 -14.79 -19.39
CA GLU A 34 -23.06 -14.55 -19.62
C GLU A 34 -22.63 -13.18 -19.07
N GLN A 35 -23.44 -12.12 -19.25
CA GLN A 35 -23.18 -10.80 -18.68
C GLN A 35 -23.24 -10.82 -17.15
N ASP A 36 -24.26 -11.45 -16.56
CA ASP A 36 -24.38 -11.61 -15.11
C ASP A 36 -23.16 -12.33 -14.52
N GLN A 37 -22.65 -13.36 -15.21
CA GLN A 37 -21.46 -14.08 -14.78
C GLN A 37 -20.18 -13.22 -14.88
N ALA A 38 -20.06 -12.42 -15.93
CA ALA A 38 -18.95 -11.47 -16.10
C ALA A 38 -18.98 -10.38 -15.02
N GLU A 39 -20.15 -9.81 -14.75
CA GLU A 39 -20.37 -8.82 -13.69
C GLU A 39 -20.10 -9.41 -12.31
N ALA A 40 -20.61 -10.61 -12.02
CA ALA A 40 -20.34 -11.30 -10.77
C ALA A 40 -18.84 -11.48 -10.54
N THR A 41 -18.08 -11.78 -11.61
CA THR A 41 -16.61 -11.92 -11.54
C THR A 41 -15.92 -10.59 -11.23
N MET A 42 -16.46 -9.45 -11.67
CA MET A 42 -15.92 -8.12 -11.31
C MET A 42 -16.22 -7.72 -9.87
N PHE A 43 -17.34 -8.20 -9.31
CA PHE A 43 -17.72 -7.96 -7.91
C PHE A 43 -17.07 -8.92 -6.90
N ILE A 44 -16.41 -9.98 -7.36
CA ILE A 44 -15.52 -10.75 -6.48
C ILE A 44 -14.46 -9.77 -6.00
N PRO A 45 -14.39 -9.45 -4.69
CA PRO A 45 -13.34 -8.60 -4.18
C PRO A 45 -12.04 -9.27 -4.59
N SER A 46 -11.23 -8.57 -5.38
CA SER A 46 -9.87 -9.03 -5.60
C SER A 46 -9.30 -9.17 -4.20
N ASP A 47 -8.91 -10.39 -3.83
CA ASP A 47 -8.44 -10.80 -2.50
C ASP A 47 -7.08 -10.15 -2.16
N GLN A 48 -6.81 -8.97 -2.73
CA GLN A 48 -5.83 -8.02 -2.27
C GLN A 48 -6.38 -7.45 -0.97
N SER A 49 -6.18 -8.22 0.10
CA SER A 49 -6.19 -7.74 1.47
C SER A 49 -5.30 -6.51 1.51
N LEU A 50 -5.92 -5.34 1.32
CA LEU A 50 -5.26 -4.07 1.51
C LEU A 50 -4.70 -4.10 2.93
N PRO A 51 -3.41 -3.79 3.12
CA PRO A 51 -2.84 -3.81 4.46
C PRO A 51 -3.70 -2.95 5.37
N ASP A 52 -4.18 -3.57 6.45
CA ASP A 52 -5.06 -2.93 7.42
C ASP A 52 -4.43 -1.59 7.85
N ILE A 53 -5.22 -0.52 7.78
CA ILE A 53 -4.80 0.83 8.13
C ILE A 53 -4.21 0.85 9.54
N ALA A 54 -4.74 0.03 10.46
CA ALA A 54 -4.18 -0.11 11.81
C ALA A 54 -2.75 -0.67 11.81
N THR A 55 -2.46 -1.63 10.91
CA THR A 55 -1.11 -2.19 10.76
C THR A 55 -0.13 -1.15 10.22
N LEU A 56 -0.55 -0.34 9.25
CA LEU A 56 0.28 0.75 8.71
C LEU A 56 0.56 1.83 9.77
N GLN A 57 -0.46 2.20 10.56
CA GLN A 57 -0.30 3.16 11.65
C GLN A 57 0.68 2.64 12.71
N GLN A 58 0.55 1.37 13.10
CA GLN A 58 1.47 0.75 14.05
C GLN A 58 2.91 0.73 13.53
N GLN A 59 3.13 0.47 12.24
CA GLN A 59 4.46 0.52 11.63
C GLN A 59 5.06 1.93 11.65
N ILE A 60 4.24 2.95 11.39
CA ILE A 60 4.66 4.36 11.45
C ILE A 60 5.08 4.71 12.89
N ASP A 61 4.25 4.40 13.87
CA ASP A 61 4.52 4.73 15.28
C ASP A 61 5.79 4.03 15.78
N GLN A 62 5.97 2.76 15.41
CA GLN A 62 7.18 2.01 15.76
C GLN A 62 8.43 2.61 15.13
N THR A 63 8.34 3.04 13.87
CA THR A 63 9.46 3.68 13.16
C THR A 63 9.81 5.02 13.79
N LEU A 64 8.81 5.82 14.17
CA LEU A 64 9.02 7.10 14.86
C LEU A 64 9.66 6.90 16.23
N ALA A 65 9.24 5.91 17.00
CA ALA A 65 9.84 5.59 18.30
C ALA A 65 11.31 5.15 18.17
N GLN A 66 11.63 4.35 17.15
CA GLN A 66 13.01 3.95 16.86
C GLN A 66 13.87 5.15 16.44
N LEU A 67 13.34 6.02 15.59
CA LEU A 67 14.05 7.23 15.16
C LEU A 67 14.34 8.14 16.36
N ALA A 68 13.36 8.39 17.23
CA ALA A 68 13.53 9.21 18.42
C ALA A 68 14.62 8.63 19.35
N THR A 69 14.60 7.31 19.57
CA THR A 69 15.62 6.61 20.38
C THR A 69 17.01 6.75 19.77
N ASN A 70 17.13 6.62 18.45
CA ASN A 70 18.41 6.74 17.76
C ASN A 70 18.97 8.17 17.81
N VAL A 71 18.09 9.18 17.67
CA VAL A 71 18.49 10.58 17.82
C VAL A 71 19.00 10.86 19.23
N GLN A 72 18.33 10.36 20.27
CA GLN A 72 18.80 10.51 21.64
C GLN A 72 20.17 9.87 21.87
N LYS A 73 20.38 8.65 21.34
CA LYS A 73 21.69 7.98 21.40
C LYS A 73 22.79 8.78 20.69
N LEU A 74 22.49 9.33 19.51
CA LEU A 74 23.43 10.16 18.77
C LEU A 74 23.80 11.44 19.54
N GLN A 75 22.82 12.07 20.19
CA GLN A 75 23.08 13.24 21.04
C GLN A 75 23.98 12.88 22.22
N GLN A 76 23.72 11.75 22.89
CA GLN A 76 24.56 11.26 23.98
C GLN A 76 26.00 10.99 23.53
N ILE A 77 26.17 10.25 22.43
CA ILE A 77 27.49 9.94 21.86
C ILE A 77 28.24 11.23 21.49
N THR A 78 27.53 12.21 20.92
CA THR A 78 28.11 13.50 20.55
C THR A 78 28.61 14.26 21.77
N GLN A 79 27.82 14.31 22.85
CA GLN A 79 28.22 14.96 24.11
C GLN A 79 29.44 14.27 24.73
N GLU A 80 29.45 12.95 24.76
CA GLU A 80 30.56 12.16 25.28
C GLU A 80 31.84 12.36 24.46
N ASN A 81 31.71 12.44 23.13
CA ASN A 81 32.85 12.70 22.24
C ASN A 81 33.45 14.10 22.48
N ILE A 82 32.60 15.12 22.67
CA ILE A 82 33.04 16.47 23.03
C ILE A 82 33.80 16.46 24.35
N HIS A 83 33.27 15.76 25.36
CA HIS A 83 33.92 15.66 26.67
C HIS A 83 35.30 14.98 26.58
N LEU A 84 35.39 13.83 25.91
CA LEU A 84 36.64 13.10 25.70
C LEU A 84 37.67 13.92 24.90
N SER A 85 37.20 14.72 23.94
CA SER A 85 38.08 15.61 23.17
C SER A 85 38.68 16.71 24.05
N GLN A 86 37.89 17.29 24.96
CA GLN A 86 38.37 18.29 25.93
C GLN A 86 39.36 17.68 26.93
N GLU A 87 39.08 16.48 27.44
CA GLU A 87 39.97 15.77 28.35
C GLU A 87 41.32 15.44 27.68
N ASN A 88 41.27 14.93 26.45
CA ASN A 88 42.48 14.68 25.66
C ASN A 88 43.31 15.96 25.43
N ALA A 89 42.66 17.09 25.16
CA ALA A 89 43.36 18.37 24.99
C ALA A 89 44.05 18.80 26.29
N SER A 90 43.37 18.69 27.43
CA SER A 90 43.95 19.00 28.75
C SER A 90 45.13 18.10 29.09
N LEU A 91 45.00 16.78 28.88
CA LEU A 91 46.07 15.82 29.15
C LEU A 91 47.29 16.06 28.26
N LYS A 92 47.10 16.37 26.98
CA LYS A 92 48.19 16.76 26.07
C LYS A 92 48.93 17.99 26.58
N GLN A 93 48.20 19.03 26.99
CA GLN A 93 48.79 20.25 27.53
C GLN A 93 49.61 19.98 28.81
N GLN A 94 49.11 19.12 29.71
CA GLN A 94 49.86 18.74 30.92
C GLN A 94 51.15 17.98 30.59
N LEU A 95 51.12 17.09 29.59
CA LEU A 95 52.30 16.36 29.14
C LEU A 95 53.34 17.28 28.51
N ASP A 96 52.93 18.24 27.70
CA ASP A 96 53.84 19.23 27.09
C ASP A 96 54.47 20.14 28.14
N ASN A 97 53.70 20.59 29.13
CA ASN A 97 54.21 21.36 30.26
C ASN A 97 55.21 20.55 31.11
N ARG A 98 54.96 19.25 31.33
CA ARG A 98 55.89 18.37 32.06
C ARG A 98 57.16 18.02 31.28
N ARG A 99 57.10 18.02 29.94
CA ARG A 99 58.28 17.81 29.08
C ARG A 99 59.14 19.07 28.92
N SER A 100 58.57 20.24 29.18
CA SER A 100 59.24 21.55 29.04
C SER A 100 59.85 22.07 30.35
N ALA A 101 59.63 21.36 31.46
CA ALA A 101 60.18 21.65 32.80
C ALA A 101 61.32 20.67 33.12
#